data_AF-Q9N672-F1
#
_entry.id   AF-Q9N672-F1
#
_cell.length_a   1.000
_cell.length_b   1.000
_cell.length_c   1.000
_cell.angle_alpha   90.00
_cell.angle_beta   90.00
_cell.angle_gamma   90.00
#
_symmetry.space_group_name_H-M   'P 1'
#
loop_
_entity.id
_entity.type
_entity.pdbx_description
1 polymer ?
#
loop_
_entity_poly.entity_id
_entity_poly.type
_entity_poly.pdbx_seq_one_letter_code
_entity_poly.pdbx_strand_id
1 'polypeptide(L)'
;MVVNLDILRAQLAKLPINEFNGPKFYVHMFSSQPDWRNYFKGSEAIKPEEVPTCPRFLRQGQRVLLSMELMIELADKPQLFDAYVRDLLDKHKQIKGIDYDLYSAFFDVWYGYLSKIIGMSDKEKKEWEAFRVELFLPAVKKYIAGW
;
A
#
# COMPACT_ATOMS: atom_id res chain seq x y z
N MET A 1 6.44 13.34 15.53
CA MET A 1 6.74 14.40 14.52
C MET A 1 5.48 14.62 13.70
N VAL A 2 5.14 15.84 13.26
CA VAL A 2 3.94 16.05 12.42
C VAL A 2 4.30 15.68 10.98
N VAL A 3 3.56 14.73 10.40
CA VAL A 3 3.73 14.27 9.01
C VAL A 3 3.39 15.41 8.05
N ASN A 4 4.27 15.72 7.11
CA ASN A 4 3.99 16.70 6.07
C ASN A 4 3.24 16.04 4.90
N LEU A 5 1.91 16.06 4.97
CA LEU A 5 1.05 15.42 3.97
C LEU A 5 1.17 16.05 2.59
N ASP A 6 1.51 17.33 2.46
CA ASP A 6 1.61 18.00 1.16
C ASP A 6 2.77 17.44 0.32
N ILE A 7 3.85 17.00 0.96
CA ILE A 7 4.95 16.30 0.28
C ILE A 7 4.46 14.96 -0.28
N LEU A 8 3.68 14.20 0.50
CA LEU A 8 3.14 12.91 0.08
C LEU A 8 2.12 13.08 -1.03
N ARG A 9 1.21 14.05 -0.92
CA ARG A 9 0.25 14.43 -1.97
C ARG A 9 0.96 14.82 -3.27
N ALA A 10 1.97 15.69 -3.19
CA ALA A 10 2.73 16.11 -4.35
C ALA A 10 3.51 14.97 -5.02
N GLN A 11 3.99 13.98 -4.24
CA GLN A 11 4.61 12.79 -4.81
C GLN A 11 3.58 11.89 -5.50
N LEU A 12 2.45 11.60 -4.84
CA LEU A 12 1.39 10.75 -5.41
C LEU A 12 0.77 11.36 -6.67
N ALA A 13 0.69 12.69 -6.78
CA ALA A 13 0.23 13.37 -7.98
C ALA A 13 1.10 13.06 -9.23
N LYS A 14 2.36 12.63 -9.06
CA LYS A 14 3.23 12.17 -10.17
C LYS A 14 2.89 10.75 -10.63
N LEU A 15 2.07 10.02 -9.86
CA LEU A 15 1.73 8.61 -10.05
C LEU A 15 0.22 8.45 -10.32
N PRO A 16 -0.24 8.72 -11.56
CA PRO A 16 -1.66 8.61 -11.87
C PRO A 16 -2.17 7.17 -11.70
N ILE A 17 -3.38 7.04 -11.17
CA ILE A 17 -4.11 5.77 -11.05
C ILE A 17 -4.62 5.38 -12.45
N ASN A 18 -4.01 4.35 -13.03
CA ASN A 18 -4.39 3.83 -14.35
C ASN A 18 -4.02 2.34 -14.49
N GLU A 19 -4.39 1.73 -15.62
CA GLU A 19 -4.07 0.33 -15.92
C GLU A 19 -2.57 0.03 -16.11
N PHE A 20 -1.69 1.03 -16.14
CA PHE A 20 -0.25 0.83 -16.34
C PHE A 20 0.54 0.86 -15.04
N ASN A 21 0.24 1.81 -14.15
CA ASN A 21 0.97 2.00 -12.90
C ASN A 21 0.54 1.00 -11.83
N GLY A 22 -0.75 0.70 -11.73
CA GLY A 22 -1.27 -0.26 -10.75
C GLY A 22 -0.62 -1.65 -10.85
N PRO A 23 -0.59 -2.28 -12.03
CA PRO A 23 0.07 -3.58 -12.20
C PRO A 23 1.57 -3.55 -11.90
N LYS A 24 2.28 -2.45 -12.18
CA LYS A 24 3.71 -2.34 -11.87
C LYS A 24 4.00 -2.47 -10.37
N PHE A 25 3.07 -2.06 -9.50
CA PHE A 25 3.18 -2.33 -8.07
C PHE A 25 3.21 -3.84 -7.78
N TYR A 26 2.27 -4.59 -8.38
CA TYR A 26 2.19 -6.05 -8.21
C TYR A 26 3.38 -6.78 -8.85
N VAL A 27 3.88 -6.32 -10.00
CA VAL A 27 5.15 -6.80 -10.59
C VAL A 27 6.28 -6.61 -9.59
N HIS A 28 6.41 -5.42 -9.01
CA HIS A 28 7.45 -5.12 -8.04
C HIS A 28 7.35 -6.02 -6.81
N MET A 29 6.18 -6.07 -6.19
CA MET A 29 5.91 -6.87 -4.99
C MET A 29 6.19 -8.36 -5.22
N PHE A 30 5.70 -8.96 -6.31
CA PHE A 30 5.93 -10.39 -6.56
C PHE A 30 7.37 -10.71 -6.98
N SER A 31 8.14 -9.71 -7.41
CA SER A 31 9.57 -9.86 -7.67
C SER A 31 10.40 -9.73 -6.39
N SER A 32 10.04 -8.82 -5.48
CA SER A 32 10.78 -8.56 -4.24
C SER A 32 10.35 -9.44 -3.06
N GLN A 33 9.08 -9.83 -3.02
CA GLN A 33 8.45 -10.69 -2.02
C GLN A 33 7.68 -11.84 -2.69
N PRO A 34 8.38 -12.83 -3.28
CA PRO A 34 7.75 -13.90 -4.05
C PRO A 34 6.69 -14.68 -3.26
N ASP A 35 6.95 -14.92 -1.98
CA ASP A 35 6.07 -15.70 -1.10
C ASP A 35 4.74 -15.01 -0.80
N TRP A 36 4.65 -13.69 -0.98
CA TRP A 36 3.40 -12.96 -0.76
C TRP A 36 2.33 -13.30 -1.80
N ARG A 37 2.68 -13.95 -2.92
CA ARG A 37 1.70 -14.52 -3.85
C ARG A 37 0.77 -15.52 -3.19
N ASN A 38 1.18 -16.17 -2.10
CA ASN A 38 0.35 -17.12 -1.35
C ASN A 38 -0.91 -16.48 -0.74
N TYR A 39 -0.93 -15.15 -0.57
CA TYR A 39 -2.13 -14.42 -0.16
C TYR A 39 -3.14 -14.20 -1.29
N PHE A 40 -2.75 -14.43 -2.55
CA PHE A 40 -3.54 -14.17 -3.75
C PHE A 40 -4.12 -15.47 -4.34
N LYS A 41 -5.11 -16.04 -3.66
CA LYS A 41 -5.77 -17.29 -4.06
C LYS A 41 -6.11 -17.37 -5.55
N GLY A 42 -5.70 -18.43 -6.24
CA GLY A 42 -5.86 -18.62 -7.68
C GLY A 42 -4.85 -17.86 -8.55
N SER A 43 -3.82 -17.27 -7.94
CA SER A 43 -2.72 -16.56 -8.61
C SER A 43 -1.39 -16.78 -7.89
N GLU A 44 -1.27 -17.85 -7.10
CA GLU A 44 -0.09 -18.17 -6.27
C GLU A 44 1.16 -18.39 -7.13
N ALA A 45 0.97 -18.94 -8.33
CA ALA A 45 2.02 -19.24 -9.31
C ALA A 45 2.19 -18.16 -10.39
N ILE A 46 1.47 -17.02 -10.31
CA ILE A 46 1.60 -15.97 -11.33
C ILE A 46 3.03 -15.44 -11.36
N LYS A 47 3.60 -15.35 -12.56
CA LYS A 47 4.92 -14.76 -12.74
C LYS A 47 4.81 -13.24 -12.87
N PRO A 48 5.79 -12.45 -12.38
CA PRO A 48 5.75 -11.00 -12.49
C PRO A 48 5.48 -10.48 -13.91
N GLU A 49 6.01 -11.14 -14.94
CA GLU A 49 5.80 -10.79 -16.36
C GLU A 49 4.35 -10.97 -16.84
N GLU A 50 3.53 -11.78 -16.17
CA GLU A 50 2.12 -12.02 -16.53
C GLU A 50 1.17 -11.02 -15.88
N VAL A 51 1.61 -10.32 -14.83
CA VAL A 51 0.83 -9.37 -14.05
C VAL A 51 0.28 -8.20 -14.91
N PRO A 52 1.05 -7.56 -15.82
CA PRO A 52 0.57 -6.41 -16.58
C PRO A 52 -0.61 -6.72 -17.50
N THR A 53 -0.78 -7.96 -17.94
CA THR A 53 -1.89 -8.38 -18.81
C THR A 53 -2.98 -9.13 -18.06
N CYS A 54 -2.80 -9.41 -16.76
CA CYS A 54 -3.77 -10.15 -15.96
C CYS A 54 -4.95 -9.25 -15.55
N PRO A 55 -6.20 -9.53 -15.98
CA PRO A 55 -7.35 -8.68 -15.68
C PRO A 55 -7.61 -8.47 -14.18
N ARG A 56 -7.23 -9.45 -13.34
CA ARG A 56 -7.29 -9.33 -11.88
C ARG A 56 -6.40 -8.20 -11.38
N PHE A 57 -5.14 -8.17 -11.82
CA PHE A 57 -4.15 -7.20 -11.33
C PHE A 57 -4.23 -5.84 -12.03
N LEU A 58 -4.83 -5.76 -13.22
CA LEU A 58 -5.27 -4.48 -13.79
C LEU A 58 -6.24 -3.77 -12.83
N ARG A 59 -7.26 -4.48 -12.33
CA ARG A 59 -8.24 -3.92 -11.38
C ARG A 59 -7.66 -3.74 -9.99
N GLN A 60 -6.97 -4.75 -9.49
CA GLN A 60 -6.43 -4.73 -8.13
C GLN A 60 -5.30 -3.69 -7.98
N GLY A 61 -4.50 -3.49 -9.03
CA GLY A 61 -3.52 -2.42 -9.15
C GLY A 61 -4.12 -1.03 -8.93
N GLN A 62 -5.22 -0.73 -9.60
CA GLN A 62 -5.90 0.56 -9.41
C GLN A 62 -6.45 0.71 -7.98
N ARG A 63 -6.99 -0.37 -7.39
CA ARG A 63 -7.51 -0.36 -6.02
C ARG A 63 -6.44 -0.05 -4.97
N VAL A 64 -5.25 -0.64 -5.09
CA VAL A 64 -4.17 -0.36 -4.12
C VAL A 64 -3.64 1.06 -4.26
N LEU A 65 -3.48 1.58 -5.48
CA LEU A 65 -3.06 2.97 -5.68
C LEU A 65 -4.10 3.97 -5.13
N LEU A 66 -5.39 3.75 -5.41
CA LEU A 66 -6.47 4.54 -4.84
C LEU A 66 -6.48 4.47 -3.30
N SER A 67 -6.21 3.30 -2.74
CA SER A 67 -6.16 3.14 -1.28
C SER A 67 -5.02 3.95 -0.65
N MET A 68 -3.87 4.04 -1.32
CA MET A 68 -2.75 4.86 -0.85
C MET A 68 -3.07 6.36 -0.93
N GLU A 69 -3.69 6.82 -2.03
CA GLU A 69 -4.15 8.22 -2.13
C GLU A 69 -5.17 8.57 -1.04
N LEU A 70 -6.21 7.73 -0.86
CA LEU A 70 -7.24 7.98 0.14
C LEU A 70 -6.68 8.01 1.56
N MET A 71 -5.72 7.14 1.89
CA MET A 71 -5.06 7.20 3.20
C MET A 71 -4.37 8.54 3.45
N ILE A 72 -3.71 9.12 2.45
CA ILE A 72 -3.08 10.44 2.57
C ILE A 72 -4.12 11.57 2.63
N GLU A 73 -5.16 11.52 1.79
CA GLU A 73 -6.23 12.54 1.77
C GLU A 73 -7.11 12.58 3.02
N LEU A 74 -7.13 11.48 3.77
CA LEU A 74 -7.88 11.36 5.02
C LEU A 74 -7.00 11.54 6.26
N ALA A 75 -5.67 11.55 6.13
CA ALA A 75 -4.73 11.53 7.27
C ALA A 75 -4.88 12.73 8.23
N ASP A 76 -5.37 13.87 7.77
CA ASP A 76 -5.67 15.06 8.57
C ASP A 76 -7.08 15.07 9.17
N LYS A 77 -7.88 14.02 8.94
CA LYS A 77 -9.25 13.82 9.43
C LYS A 77 -9.30 12.55 10.29
N PRO A 78 -8.87 12.60 11.56
CA PRO A 78 -8.61 11.40 12.37
C PRO A 78 -9.76 10.38 12.39
N GLN A 79 -11.00 10.84 12.52
CA GLN A 79 -12.18 9.95 12.53
C GLN A 79 -12.39 9.22 11.20
N LEU A 80 -12.19 9.90 10.06
CA LEU A 80 -12.33 9.29 8.74
C LEU A 80 -11.14 8.39 8.41
N PHE A 81 -9.92 8.80 8.81
CA PHE A 81 -8.73 7.98 8.65
C PHE A 81 -8.83 6.66 9.41
N ASP A 82 -9.16 6.71 10.71
CA ASP A 82 -9.32 5.51 11.54
C ASP A 82 -10.43 4.60 10.98
N ALA A 83 -11.56 5.18 10.54
CA ALA A 83 -12.65 4.42 9.93
C ALA A 83 -12.23 3.74 8.62
N TYR A 84 -11.46 4.43 7.79
CA TYR A 84 -10.94 3.89 6.53
C TYR A 84 -9.92 2.78 6.76
N VAL A 85 -8.98 2.97 7.70
CA VAL A 85 -8.02 1.92 8.09
C VAL A 85 -8.77 0.70 8.62
N ARG A 86 -9.78 0.86 9.48
CA ARG A 86 -10.60 -0.27 9.95
C ARG A 86 -11.27 -1.02 8.80
N ASP A 87 -11.88 -0.32 7.84
CA ASP A 87 -12.53 -0.93 6.67
C ASP A 87 -11.51 -1.67 5.77
N LEU A 88 -10.33 -1.07 5.56
CA LEU A 88 -9.22 -1.74 4.87
C LEU A 88 -8.85 -3.04 5.57
N LEU A 89 -8.68 -2.99 6.88
CA LEU A 89 -8.36 -4.15 7.70
C LEU A 89 -9.49 -5.19 7.60
N ASP A 90 -10.75 -4.81 7.78
CA ASP A 90 -11.90 -5.73 7.69
C ASP A 90 -11.96 -6.50 6.36
N LYS A 91 -11.49 -5.89 5.27
CA LYS A 91 -11.37 -6.52 3.95
C LYS A 91 -10.22 -7.51 3.83
N HIS A 92 -9.30 -7.56 4.79
CA HIS A 92 -8.13 -8.46 4.80
C HIS A 92 -8.20 -9.51 5.92
N LYS A 93 -9.03 -9.32 6.95
CA LYS A 93 -9.10 -10.20 8.14
C LYS A 93 -9.32 -11.69 7.84
N GLN A 94 -10.06 -12.01 6.77
CA GLN A 94 -10.30 -13.41 6.38
C GLN A 94 -9.10 -14.09 5.69
N ILE A 95 -8.03 -13.35 5.39
CA ILE A 95 -6.81 -13.88 4.79
C ILE A 95 -5.84 -14.27 5.90
N LYS A 96 -5.65 -15.58 6.08
CA LYS A 96 -4.74 -16.12 7.10
C LYS A 96 -3.31 -15.64 6.87
N GLY A 97 -2.63 -15.24 7.95
CA GLY A 97 -1.22 -14.85 7.93
C GLY A 97 -0.96 -13.40 7.50
N ILE A 98 -2.00 -12.56 7.39
CA ILE A 98 -1.85 -11.11 7.36
C ILE A 98 -1.91 -10.59 8.80
N ASP A 99 -0.79 -10.10 9.31
CA ASP A 99 -0.64 -9.58 10.66
C ASP A 99 -0.06 -8.15 10.67
N TYR A 100 0.20 -7.62 11.86
CA TYR A 100 0.72 -6.27 12.06
C TYR A 100 2.08 -6.07 11.35
N ASP A 101 2.95 -7.08 11.40
CA ASP A 101 4.28 -7.01 10.81
C ASP A 101 4.19 -7.00 9.29
N LEU A 102 3.24 -7.72 8.70
CA LEU A 102 2.99 -7.65 7.26
C LEU A 102 2.47 -6.28 6.81
N TYR A 103 1.58 -5.64 7.59
CA TYR A 103 1.16 -4.25 7.32
C TYR A 103 2.32 -3.26 7.43
N SER A 104 3.26 -3.51 8.33
CA SER A 104 4.49 -2.74 8.45
C SER A 104 5.40 -2.96 7.23
N ALA A 105 5.65 -4.22 6.87
CA ALA A 105 6.52 -4.62 5.75
C ALA A 105 5.98 -4.18 4.38
N PHE A 106 4.67 -3.97 4.24
CA PHE A 106 4.07 -3.42 3.02
C PHE A 106 4.75 -2.11 2.58
N PHE A 107 5.14 -1.27 3.53
CA PHE A 107 5.75 0.02 3.22
C PHE A 107 7.13 -0.13 2.56
N ASP A 108 7.90 -1.17 2.87
CA ASP A 108 9.19 -1.39 2.21
C ASP A 108 8.99 -1.71 0.71
N VAL A 109 7.93 -2.46 0.38
CA VAL A 109 7.51 -2.72 -1.01
C VAL A 109 6.99 -1.44 -1.67
N TRP A 110 6.21 -0.64 -0.94
CA TRP A 110 5.70 0.65 -1.42
C TRP A 110 6.85 1.61 -1.77
N TYR A 111 7.85 1.73 -0.91
CA TYR A 111 9.02 2.59 -1.12
C TYR A 111 9.86 2.12 -2.31
N GLY A 112 10.09 0.82 -2.43
CA GLY A 112 10.79 0.23 -3.56
C GLY A 112 10.07 0.46 -4.88
N TYR A 113 8.74 0.39 -4.87
CA TYR A 113 7.90 0.70 -6.01
C TYR A 113 7.96 2.19 -6.39
N LEU A 114 7.72 3.11 -5.45
CA LEU A 114 7.77 4.56 -5.73
C LEU A 114 9.14 4.98 -6.28
N SER A 115 10.22 4.49 -5.67
CA SER A 115 11.60 4.77 -6.10
C SER A 115 11.85 4.35 -7.55
N LYS A 116 11.27 3.23 -7.99
CA LYS A 116 11.43 2.70 -9.36
C LYS A 116 10.57 3.42 -10.39
N ILE A 117 9.37 3.85 -10.03
CA ILE A 117 8.38 4.35 -11.01
C ILE A 117 8.42 5.87 -11.15
N ILE A 118 8.54 6.61 -10.04
CA ILE A 118 8.53 8.08 -10.05
C ILE A 118 9.71 8.71 -9.30
N GLY A 119 10.62 7.89 -8.78
CA GLY A 119 11.70 8.35 -7.91
C GLY A 119 11.21 8.69 -6.50
N MET A 120 12.14 8.65 -5.55
CA MET A 120 11.87 9.02 -4.17
C MET A 120 13.10 9.70 -3.56
N SER A 121 12.94 10.94 -3.14
CA SER A 121 13.94 11.70 -2.39
C SER A 121 13.98 11.26 -0.92
N ASP A 122 15.07 11.59 -0.22
CA ASP A 122 15.20 11.34 1.22
C ASP A 122 14.11 12.05 2.02
N LYS A 123 13.67 13.23 1.57
CA LYS A 123 12.58 13.98 2.20
C LYS A 123 11.25 13.24 2.05
N GLU A 124 10.91 12.80 0.84
CA GLU A 124 9.69 12.00 0.59
C GLU A 124 9.72 10.70 1.40
N LYS A 125 10.85 9.99 1.42
CA LYS A 125 11.01 8.77 2.23
C LYS A 125 10.81 9.02 3.72
N LYS A 126 11.37 10.10 4.26
CA LYS A 126 11.20 10.50 5.66
C LYS A 126 9.73 10.74 6.01
N GLU A 127 9.00 11.47 5.16
CA GLU A 127 7.58 11.75 5.42
C GLU A 127 6.71 10.49 5.30
N TRP A 128 7.05 9.58 4.38
CA TRP A 128 6.37 8.29 4.30
C TRP A 128 6.60 7.41 5.53
N GLU A 129 7.83 7.40 6.05
CA GLU A 129 8.14 6.67 7.29
C GLU A 129 7.43 7.30 8.49
N ALA A 130 7.36 8.64 8.55
CA ALA A 130 6.56 9.34 9.54
C ALA A 130 5.07 8.96 9.43
N PHE A 131 4.50 8.95 8.22
CA PHE A 131 3.12 8.49 7.98
C PHE A 131 2.89 7.06 8.47
N ARG A 132 3.81 6.14 8.14
CA ARG A 132 3.76 4.74 8.57
C ARG A 132 3.74 4.63 10.09
N VAL A 133 4.69 5.26 10.79
CA VAL A 133 4.91 5.07 12.23
C VAL A 133 3.96 5.89 13.09
N GLU A 134 3.62 7.11 12.68
CA GLU A 134 2.87 8.06 13.51
C GLU A 134 1.35 7.99 13.25
N LEU A 135 0.93 7.51 12.07
CA LEU A 135 -0.49 7.49 11.68
C LEU A 135 -0.99 6.08 11.37
N PHE A 136 -0.42 5.42 10.35
CA PHE A 136 -0.97 4.16 9.86
C PHE A 136 -0.83 3.01 10.85
N LEU A 137 0.39 2.70 11.32
CA LEU A 137 0.60 1.58 12.23
C LEU A 137 -0.10 1.75 13.59
N PRO A 138 -0.15 2.94 14.20
CA PRO A 138 -0.99 3.18 15.37
C PRO A 138 -2.47 2.89 15.10
N ALA A 139 -3.01 3.33 13.94
CA ALA A 139 -4.38 3.00 13.55
C ALA A 139 -4.57 1.48 13.37
N VAL A 140 -3.62 0.79 12.73
CA VAL A 140 -3.67 -0.67 12.58
C VAL A 140 -3.66 -1.37 13.94
N LYS A 141 -2.78 -0.96 14.86
CA LYS A 141 -2.64 -1.56 16.18
C LYS A 141 -3.93 -1.50 17.00
N LYS A 142 -4.73 -0.42 16.85
CA LYS A 142 -6.04 -0.28 17.52
C LYS A 142 -7.01 -1.41 17.14
N TYR A 143 -6.97 -1.86 15.89
CA TYR A 143 -7.98 -2.76 15.33
C TYR A 143 -7.50 -4.20 15.19
N ILE A 144 -6.22 -4.42 14.92
CA ILE A 144 -5.66 -5.76 14.73
C ILE A 144 -5.54 -6.54 16.05
N ALA A 145 -5.51 -5.83 17.19
CA ALA A 145 -5.48 -6.47 18.51
C ALA A 145 -6.78 -7.22 18.87
N GLY A 146 -7.83 -7.08 18.07
CA GLY A 146 -9.10 -7.79 18.22
C GLY A 146 -9.37 -8.85 17.13
N TRP A 147 -8.38 -9.18 16.30
CA TRP A 147 -8.46 -10.21 15.26
C TRP A 147 -8.02 -11.59 15.77
#